data_AF-X1CL81-F1
#
_entry.id   AF-X1CL81-F1
#
_cell.length_a   1.000
_cell.length_b   1.000
_cell.length_c   1.000
_cell.angle_alpha   90.00
_cell.angle_beta   90.00
_cell.angle_gamma   90.00
#
_symmetry.space_group_name_H-M   'P 1'
#
loop_
_entity.id
_entity.type
_entity.pdbx_description
1 polymer ?
#
loop_
_entity_poly.entity_id
_entity_poly.type
_entity_poly.pdbx_seq_one_letter_code
_entity_poly.pdbx_strand_id
1 'polypeptide(L)'
;MVAASTSIDPTLAPVAYRCTGVADQVQINAAIVAVNAGGGGIVVLLEGTYVCAANVVMLSNVTLVGVNWSAVLEFTAGVVLIDARTDVVIRTLYIDTKTQDAGSDCIDIDNECHRILIEGCRFYSDDDGIDGTGTDDSTNIWIRNNYLLNIDGDGIYFSGTSGNEVIKLEITGNT
;
A
#
# COMPACT_ATOMS: atom_id res chain seq x y z
N MET A 1 9.93 6.39 10.87
CA MET A 1 8.96 5.52 11.55
C MET A 1 7.68 6.32 11.78
N VAL A 2 6.53 5.68 11.67
CA VAL A 2 5.21 6.23 11.98
C VAL A 2 4.56 5.29 12.99
N ALA A 3 3.93 5.81 14.04
CA ALA A 3 3.33 4.99 15.09
C ALA A 3 1.83 5.16 15.13
N ALA A 4 1.08 4.05 15.09
CA ALA A 4 -0.35 4.03 15.38
C ALA A 4 -0.63 4.54 16.80
N SER A 5 -1.83 5.06 17.06
CA SER A 5 -2.24 5.40 18.44
C SER A 5 -2.33 4.16 19.35
N THR A 6 -2.47 2.97 18.75
CA THR A 6 -2.50 1.67 19.41
C THR A 6 -1.13 0.97 19.43
N SER A 7 -0.05 1.64 19.04
CA SER A 7 1.32 1.08 19.16
C SER A 7 1.67 0.87 20.64
N ILE A 8 2.50 -0.13 20.92
CA ILE A 8 3.00 -0.46 22.27
C ILE A 8 3.85 0.69 22.80
N ASP A 9 4.71 1.26 21.95
CA ASP A 9 5.50 2.44 22.27
C ASP A 9 5.45 3.46 21.13
N PRO A 10 4.41 4.31 21.09
CA PRO A 10 4.29 5.32 20.05
C PRO A 10 5.40 6.37 20.13
N THR A 11 6.20 6.40 21.20
CA THR A 11 7.27 7.38 21.36
C THR A 11 8.48 7.12 20.47
N LEU A 12 8.60 5.91 19.92
CA LEU A 12 9.61 5.54 18.91
C LEU A 12 9.44 6.34 17.61
N ALA A 13 8.24 6.79 17.28
CA ALA A 13 8.02 7.73 16.17
C ALA A 13 8.20 9.19 16.64
N PRO A 14 8.73 10.09 15.79
CA PRO A 14 8.66 11.53 16.01
C PRO A 14 7.22 11.99 16.23
N VAL A 15 7.01 13.03 17.05
CA VAL A 15 5.66 13.54 17.38
C VAL A 15 4.83 13.84 16.13
N ALA A 16 5.45 14.35 15.07
CA ALA A 16 4.79 14.65 13.80
C ALA A 16 4.22 13.41 13.08
N TYR A 17 4.69 12.21 13.42
CA TYR A 17 4.31 10.93 12.80
C TYR A 17 3.68 9.97 13.82
N ARG A 18 3.14 10.51 14.92
CA ARG A 18 2.29 9.76 15.85
C ARG A 18 0.85 9.96 15.44
N CYS A 19 0.23 8.88 15.01
CA CYS A 19 -1.15 8.81 14.56
C CYS A 19 -2.11 8.90 15.76
N THR A 20 -3.37 9.19 15.46
CA THR A 20 -4.42 9.39 16.47
C THR A 20 -5.48 8.29 16.42
N GLY A 21 -5.48 7.44 15.39
CA GLY A 21 -6.58 6.53 15.09
C GLY A 21 -7.69 7.22 14.29
N VAL A 22 -7.42 8.39 13.70
CA VAL A 22 -8.38 9.14 12.87
C VAL A 22 -7.61 9.82 11.76
N ALA A 23 -7.92 9.46 10.51
CA ALA A 23 -7.29 10.00 9.32
C ALA A 23 -5.75 9.85 9.34
N ASP A 24 -5.28 8.68 9.77
CA ASP A 24 -3.86 8.39 10.02
C ASP A 24 -3.01 8.41 8.73
N GLN A 25 -3.65 8.31 7.56
CA GLN A 25 -2.99 8.52 6.27
C GLN A 25 -2.30 9.88 6.19
N VAL A 26 -2.75 10.90 6.95
CA VAL A 26 -2.10 12.21 6.99
C VAL A 26 -0.66 12.11 7.50
N GLN A 27 -0.43 11.40 8.61
CA GLN A 27 0.92 11.23 9.16
C GLN A 27 1.76 10.29 8.31
N ILE A 28 1.16 9.23 7.75
CA ILE A 28 1.84 8.30 6.85
C ILE A 28 2.32 9.04 5.59
N ASN A 29 1.43 9.78 4.91
CA ASN A 29 1.76 10.55 3.72
C ASN A 29 2.80 11.64 4.03
N ALA A 30 2.73 12.29 5.20
CA ALA A 30 3.76 13.25 5.60
C ALA A 30 5.15 12.59 5.78
N ALA A 31 5.21 11.35 6.29
CA ALA A 31 6.45 10.59 6.38
C ALA A 31 6.97 10.16 5.00
N ILE A 32 6.08 9.72 4.10
CA ILE A 32 6.41 9.37 2.70
C ILE A 32 7.00 10.58 1.98
N VAL A 33 6.36 11.74 2.08
CA VAL A 33 6.84 13.01 1.49
C VAL A 33 8.21 13.38 2.05
N ALA A 34 8.42 13.25 3.36
CA ALA A 34 9.70 13.60 3.97
C ALA A 34 10.86 12.72 3.49
N VAL A 35 10.68 11.40 3.37
CA VAL A 35 11.74 10.51 2.86
C VAL A 35 11.96 10.71 1.35
N ASN A 36 10.90 10.92 0.57
CA ASN A 36 11.01 11.19 -0.85
C ASN A 36 11.75 12.52 -1.12
N ALA A 37 11.47 13.58 -0.36
CA ALA A 37 12.19 14.85 -0.45
C ALA A 37 13.70 14.71 -0.13
N GLY A 38 14.07 13.68 0.64
CA GLY A 38 15.47 13.29 0.89
C GLY A 38 16.11 12.47 -0.24
N GLY A 39 15.40 12.21 -1.35
CA GLY A 39 15.85 11.36 -2.47
C GLY A 39 15.33 9.92 -2.44
N GLY A 40 14.44 9.59 -1.49
CA GLY A 40 13.91 8.25 -1.29
C GLY A 40 14.26 7.70 0.09
N GLY A 41 13.65 6.56 0.45
CA GLY A 41 13.91 5.93 1.74
C GLY A 41 12.80 5.02 2.21
N ILE A 42 12.86 4.66 3.49
CA ILE A 42 11.99 3.66 4.09
C ILE A 42 11.09 4.34 5.15
N VAL A 43 9.79 4.21 4.98
CA VAL A 43 8.79 4.50 5.99
C VAL A 43 8.42 3.19 6.67
N VAL A 44 8.84 3.04 7.93
CA VAL A 44 8.46 1.91 8.78
C VAL A 44 7.21 2.27 9.56
N LEU A 45 6.15 1.47 9.43
CA LEU A 45 4.97 1.49 10.29
C LEU A 45 5.20 0.54 11.46
N LEU A 46 5.10 1.06 12.68
CA LEU A 46 5.10 0.26 13.91
C LEU A 46 3.80 -0.54 14.04
N GLU A 47 3.73 -1.41 15.02
CA GLU A 47 2.55 -2.21 15.29
C GLU A 47 1.35 -1.33 15.67
N GLY A 48 0.15 -1.81 15.35
CA GLY A 48 -1.12 -1.16 15.63
C GLY A 48 -1.96 -0.93 14.38
N THR A 49 -3.14 -0.37 14.61
CA THR A 49 -4.11 -0.05 13.56
C THR A 49 -4.03 1.43 13.20
N TYR A 50 -3.88 1.69 11.90
CA TYR A 50 -3.90 3.02 11.30
C TYR A 50 -5.24 3.19 10.59
N VAL A 51 -6.09 4.07 11.11
CA VAL A 51 -7.44 4.30 10.56
C VAL A 51 -7.35 5.37 9.47
N CYS A 52 -7.44 4.93 8.22
CA CYS A 52 -7.31 5.75 7.03
C CYS A 52 -8.69 6.17 6.50
N ALA A 53 -8.86 7.45 6.19
CA ALA A 53 -10.09 8.01 5.61
C ALA A 53 -9.86 8.60 4.20
N ALA A 54 -8.69 8.36 3.63
CA ALA A 54 -8.30 8.68 2.26
C ALA A 54 -7.06 7.85 1.89
N ASN A 55 -6.57 8.03 0.66
CA ASN A 55 -5.45 7.25 0.15
C ASN A 55 -4.15 7.44 0.95
N VAL A 56 -3.41 6.34 1.12
CA VAL A 56 -1.97 6.37 1.37
C VAL A 56 -1.29 6.46 0.02
N VAL A 57 -0.69 7.61 -0.29
CA VAL A 57 -0.16 7.90 -1.64
C VAL A 57 1.33 7.64 -1.66
N MET A 58 1.74 6.62 -2.42
CA MET A 58 3.14 6.29 -2.60
C MET A 58 3.84 7.27 -3.54
N LEU A 59 5.10 7.56 -3.23
CA LEU A 59 6.00 8.36 -4.07
C LEU A 59 7.17 7.50 -4.56
N SER A 60 7.78 7.91 -5.67
CA SER A 60 8.91 7.18 -6.26
C SER A 60 10.07 7.05 -5.27
N ASN A 61 10.84 5.96 -5.37
CA ASN A 61 11.98 5.66 -4.48
C ASN A 61 11.61 5.48 -3.00
N VAL A 62 10.34 5.19 -2.69
CA VAL A 62 9.88 4.99 -1.31
C VAL A 62 9.52 3.52 -1.07
N THR A 63 10.01 3.01 0.05
CA THR A 63 9.56 1.74 0.64
C THR A 63 8.62 2.02 1.80
N LEU A 64 7.40 1.49 1.76
CA LEU A 64 6.51 1.42 2.92
C LEU A 64 6.56 0.01 3.49
N VAL A 65 6.92 -0.13 4.76
CA VAL A 65 7.10 -1.44 5.39
C VAL A 65 6.46 -1.49 6.77
N GLY A 66 5.74 -2.57 7.05
CA GLY A 66 5.18 -2.85 8.37
C GLY A 66 6.13 -3.69 9.20
N VAL A 67 6.03 -3.61 10.53
CA VAL A 67 6.63 -4.59 11.44
C VAL A 67 5.85 -5.92 11.41
N ASN A 68 5.87 -6.57 10.25
CA ASN A 68 4.97 -7.66 9.86
C ASN A 68 3.50 -7.22 9.82
N TRP A 69 2.58 -8.18 9.72
CA TRP A 69 1.13 -7.95 9.69
C TRP A 69 0.53 -7.39 10.99
N SER A 70 1.36 -6.95 11.94
CA SER A 70 0.91 -6.23 13.13
C SER A 70 0.72 -4.73 12.88
N ALA A 71 1.25 -4.20 11.77
CA ALA A 71 0.91 -2.88 11.25
C ALA A 71 -0.26 -3.02 10.27
N VAL A 72 -1.44 -2.58 10.69
CA VAL A 72 -2.71 -2.72 9.95
C VAL A 72 -3.12 -1.36 9.40
N LEU A 73 -3.18 -1.25 8.07
CA LEU A 73 -3.84 -0.12 7.40
C LEU A 73 -5.31 -0.49 7.23
N GLU A 74 -6.18 0.12 8.05
CA GLU A 74 -7.63 -0.07 8.00
C GLU A 74 -8.24 1.14 7.30
N PHE A 75 -8.82 0.94 6.13
CA PHE A 75 -9.42 2.00 5.35
C PHE A 75 -10.92 2.07 5.58
N THR A 76 -11.39 3.24 5.98
CA THR A 76 -12.81 3.64 5.96
C THR A 76 -13.19 4.34 4.65
N ALA A 77 -12.18 4.82 3.91
CA ALA A 77 -12.24 5.29 2.53
C ALA A 77 -10.83 5.31 1.92
N GLY A 78 -10.72 5.01 0.63
CA GLY A 78 -9.48 5.10 -0.14
C GLY A 78 -8.62 3.83 -0.10
N VAL A 79 -7.43 3.90 -0.68
CA VAL A 79 -6.56 2.74 -0.92
C VAL A 79 -5.09 3.08 -0.68
N VAL A 80 -4.19 2.10 -0.78
CA VAL A 80 -2.79 2.41 -1.04
C VAL A 80 -2.62 2.66 -2.54
N LEU A 81 -2.34 3.90 -2.92
CA LEU A 81 -2.29 4.33 -4.32
C LEU A 81 -0.84 4.44 -4.81
N ILE A 82 -0.57 3.80 -5.95
CA ILE A 82 0.67 3.92 -6.72
C ILE A 82 0.31 4.44 -8.12
N ASP A 83 0.41 5.75 -8.33
CA ASP A 83 0.02 6.39 -9.61
C ASP A 83 1.21 7.07 -10.29
N ALA A 84 1.58 6.56 -11.48
CA ALA A 84 2.70 7.05 -12.29
C ALA A 84 4.00 7.15 -11.46
N ARG A 85 4.39 6.04 -10.81
CA ARG A 85 5.53 5.97 -9.90
C ARG A 85 6.58 4.96 -10.32
N THR A 86 7.76 5.13 -9.76
CA THR A 86 8.89 4.26 -10.04
C THR A 86 9.66 3.92 -8.78
N ASP A 87 10.18 2.70 -8.69
CA ASP A 87 10.97 2.24 -7.53
C ASP A 87 10.18 2.32 -6.21
N VAL A 88 8.94 1.79 -6.23
CA VAL A 88 8.07 1.70 -5.06
C VAL A 88 8.10 0.29 -4.50
N VAL A 89 8.21 0.19 -3.18
CA VAL A 89 8.16 -1.09 -2.48
C VAL A 89 7.14 -1.03 -1.36
N ILE A 90 6.25 -2.01 -1.29
CA ILE A 90 5.33 -2.22 -0.17
C ILE A 90 5.60 -3.60 0.39
N ARG A 91 5.89 -3.68 1.70
CA ARG A 91 6.25 -4.94 2.34
C ARG A 91 5.64 -5.16 3.70
N THR A 92 5.31 -6.43 3.97
CA THR A 92 5.04 -6.95 5.33
C THR A 92 4.02 -6.13 6.12
N LEU A 93 2.94 -5.71 5.45
CA LEU A 93 1.81 -4.97 6.04
C LEU A 93 0.52 -5.80 5.94
N TYR A 94 -0.44 -5.51 6.81
CA TYR A 94 -1.82 -5.92 6.59
C TYR A 94 -2.60 -4.69 6.09
N ILE A 95 -3.25 -4.82 4.93
CA ILE A 95 -4.13 -3.83 4.34
C ILE A 95 -5.57 -4.38 4.36
N ASP A 96 -6.47 -3.61 4.96
CA ASP A 96 -7.88 -3.94 5.13
C ASP A 96 -8.76 -2.82 4.56
N THR A 97 -9.57 -3.18 3.56
CA THR A 97 -10.55 -2.28 2.93
C THR A 97 -11.99 -2.76 3.10
N LYS A 98 -12.23 -3.88 3.79
CA LYS A 98 -13.60 -4.38 4.07
C LYS A 98 -14.38 -3.48 5.04
N THR A 99 -13.69 -2.60 5.75
CA THR A 99 -14.36 -1.61 6.60
C THR A 99 -14.95 -0.44 5.81
N GLN A 100 -14.79 -0.40 4.49
CA GLN A 100 -15.39 0.62 3.62
C GLN A 100 -16.82 0.24 3.23
N ASP A 101 -17.76 1.18 3.32
CA ASP A 101 -19.19 0.95 3.01
C ASP A 101 -19.47 0.49 1.57
N ALA A 102 -18.58 0.80 0.63
CA ALA A 102 -18.73 0.46 -0.80
C ALA A 102 -17.76 -0.63 -1.28
N GLY A 103 -16.88 -1.14 -0.40
CA GLY A 103 -15.69 -1.89 -0.82
C GLY A 103 -14.72 -1.01 -1.64
N SER A 104 -13.47 -1.45 -1.73
CA SER A 104 -12.43 -0.84 -2.56
C SER A 104 -11.21 -1.75 -2.59
N ASP A 105 -10.37 -1.64 -3.61
CA ASP A 105 -9.12 -2.41 -3.69
C ASP A 105 -8.18 -2.09 -2.54
N CYS A 106 -7.38 -3.06 -2.08
CA CYS A 106 -6.38 -2.75 -1.06
C CYS A 106 -5.21 -1.90 -1.62
N ILE A 107 -4.74 -2.24 -2.82
CA ILE A 107 -3.71 -1.48 -3.55
C ILE A 107 -4.23 -1.22 -4.95
N ASP A 108 -4.13 0.04 -5.38
CA ASP A 108 -4.37 0.47 -6.75
C ASP A 108 -3.04 0.89 -7.38
N ILE A 109 -2.68 0.23 -8.47
CA ILE A 109 -1.53 0.57 -9.31
C ILE A 109 -2.05 1.14 -10.62
N ASP A 110 -1.75 2.40 -10.89
CA ASP A 110 -2.33 3.13 -12.01
C ASP A 110 -1.28 3.87 -12.84
N ASN A 111 -1.60 4.10 -14.11
CA ASN A 111 -0.81 4.78 -15.12
C ASN A 111 0.59 4.16 -15.32
N GLU A 112 1.57 5.00 -15.68
CA GLU A 112 2.94 4.58 -16.06
C GLU A 112 3.79 4.21 -14.82
N CYS A 113 3.62 2.98 -14.32
CA CYS A 113 4.32 2.46 -13.16
C CYS A 113 5.48 1.53 -13.51
N HIS A 114 6.62 1.71 -12.83
CA HIS A 114 7.82 0.92 -13.11
C HIS A 114 8.54 0.44 -11.86
N ARG A 115 9.06 -0.79 -11.88
CA ARG A 115 9.87 -1.35 -10.77
C ARG A 115 9.10 -1.28 -9.45
N ILE A 116 7.91 -1.87 -9.46
CA ILE A 116 7.01 -1.93 -8.31
C ILE A 116 7.16 -3.31 -7.67
N LEU A 117 7.34 -3.35 -6.36
CA LEU A 117 7.37 -4.59 -5.60
C LEU A 117 6.35 -4.55 -4.46
N ILE A 118 5.44 -5.53 -4.46
CA ILE A 118 4.50 -5.76 -3.37
C ILE A 118 4.75 -7.16 -2.84
N GLU A 119 5.25 -7.25 -1.60
CA GLU A 119 5.76 -8.51 -1.07
C GLU A 119 5.48 -8.76 0.41
N GLY A 120 5.04 -9.99 0.72
CA GLY A 120 4.84 -10.41 2.10
C GLY A 120 3.69 -9.68 2.80
N CYS A 121 2.78 -9.04 2.05
CA CYS A 121 1.62 -8.35 2.59
C CYS A 121 0.44 -9.31 2.80
N ARG A 122 -0.49 -8.90 3.65
CA ARG A 122 -1.80 -9.53 3.83
C ARG A 122 -2.88 -8.57 3.34
N PHE A 123 -3.84 -9.10 2.59
CA PHE A 123 -4.93 -8.35 1.98
C PHE A 123 -6.28 -8.88 2.43
N TYR A 124 -7.23 -7.96 2.64
CA TYR A 124 -8.61 -8.25 3.03
C TYR A 124 -9.51 -7.16 2.43
N SER A 125 -10.33 -7.52 1.45
CA SER A 125 -11.01 -6.56 0.56
C SER A 125 -12.41 -7.04 0.17
N ASP A 126 -13.35 -6.10 0.05
CA ASP A 126 -14.67 -6.34 -0.55
C ASP A 126 -14.65 -6.16 -2.09
N ASP A 127 -13.49 -5.80 -2.64
CA ASP A 127 -13.22 -5.72 -4.09
C ASP A 127 -11.92 -6.49 -4.40
N ASP A 128 -10.97 -5.93 -5.15
CA ASP A 128 -9.72 -6.63 -5.45
C ASP A 128 -8.70 -6.53 -4.31
N GLY A 129 -7.81 -7.52 -4.21
CA GLY A 129 -6.66 -7.43 -3.31
C GLY A 129 -5.61 -6.45 -3.85
N ILE A 130 -5.31 -6.54 -5.15
CA ILE A 130 -4.42 -5.62 -5.85
C ILE A 130 -5.02 -5.41 -7.23
N ASP A 131 -5.42 -4.17 -7.52
CA ASP A 131 -5.86 -3.76 -8.84
C ASP A 131 -4.73 -3.08 -9.61
N GLY A 132 -4.70 -3.35 -10.90
CA GLY A 132 -3.82 -2.78 -11.89
C GLY A 132 -4.55 -2.49 -13.19
N THR A 133 -5.85 -2.18 -13.15
CA THR A 133 -6.68 -1.95 -14.36
C THR A 133 -6.26 -0.79 -15.24
N GLY A 134 -5.52 0.18 -14.67
CA GLY A 134 -5.00 1.34 -15.37
C GLY A 134 -3.48 1.33 -15.58
N THR A 135 -2.82 0.17 -15.42
CA THR A 135 -1.36 0.05 -15.57
C THR A 135 -0.89 0.13 -17.03
N ASP A 136 -1.00 1.31 -17.61
CA ASP A 136 -0.63 1.59 -18.99
C ASP A 136 0.88 1.83 -19.14
N ASP A 137 1.50 1.16 -20.12
CA ASP A 137 2.95 1.19 -20.41
C ASP A 137 3.86 0.86 -19.21
N SER A 138 3.29 0.18 -18.21
CA SER A 138 3.98 -0.19 -16.99
C SER A 138 4.99 -1.32 -17.20
N THR A 139 6.07 -1.36 -16.43
CA THR A 139 7.07 -2.43 -16.55
C THR A 139 7.77 -2.85 -15.27
N ASN A 140 8.05 -4.15 -15.16
CA ASN A 140 8.72 -4.76 -14.01
C ASN A 140 7.91 -4.56 -12.73
N ILE A 141 6.74 -5.20 -12.70
CA ILE A 141 5.87 -5.25 -11.52
C ILE A 141 5.99 -6.66 -10.94
N TRP A 142 6.30 -6.74 -9.66
CA TRP A 142 6.50 -7.99 -8.93
C TRP A 142 5.53 -8.06 -7.75
N ILE A 143 4.64 -9.05 -7.79
CA ILE A 143 3.68 -9.31 -6.72
C ILE A 143 4.02 -10.68 -6.13
N ARG A 144 4.67 -10.70 -4.95
CA ARG A 144 5.29 -11.91 -4.43
C ARG A 144 4.92 -12.26 -3.00
N ASN A 145 4.70 -13.54 -2.73
CA ASN A 145 4.61 -14.06 -1.36
C ASN A 145 3.57 -13.34 -0.49
N ASN A 146 2.48 -12.86 -1.09
CA ASN A 146 1.40 -12.20 -0.37
C ASN A 146 0.31 -13.20 0.05
N TYR A 147 -0.43 -12.85 1.08
CA TYR A 147 -1.56 -13.62 1.58
C TYR A 147 -2.88 -12.88 1.29
N LEU A 148 -3.70 -13.44 0.40
CA LEU A 148 -4.96 -12.85 -0.01
C LEU A 148 -6.10 -13.60 0.68
N LEU A 149 -6.76 -12.95 1.63
CA LEU A 149 -7.77 -13.60 2.46
C LEU A 149 -9.10 -12.87 2.31
N ASN A 150 -10.17 -13.64 2.05
CA ASN A 150 -11.55 -13.12 2.00
C ASN A 150 -11.65 -11.89 1.09
N ILE A 151 -11.17 -12.06 -0.14
CA ILE A 151 -11.29 -11.08 -1.20
C ILE A 151 -12.61 -11.41 -1.94
N ASP A 152 -13.50 -10.43 -2.06
CA ASP A 152 -14.79 -10.63 -2.72
C ASP A 152 -14.71 -10.39 -4.24
N GLY A 153 -13.77 -9.55 -4.69
CA GLY A 153 -13.35 -9.41 -6.09
C GLY A 153 -12.25 -10.41 -6.49
N ASP A 154 -11.38 -9.98 -7.38
CA ASP A 154 -10.18 -10.71 -7.79
C ASP A 154 -9.04 -10.53 -6.78
N GLY A 155 -8.32 -11.62 -6.49
CA GLY A 155 -7.15 -11.51 -5.62
C GLY A 155 -6.11 -10.51 -6.17
N ILE A 156 -5.72 -10.69 -7.42
CA ILE A 156 -4.78 -9.84 -8.13
C ILE A 156 -5.32 -9.68 -9.56
N TYR A 157 -5.67 -8.46 -9.94
CA TYR A 157 -6.20 -8.15 -11.25
C TYR A 157 -5.30 -7.13 -11.97
N PHE A 158 -5.04 -7.38 -13.25
CA PHE A 158 -4.26 -6.49 -14.10
C PHE A 158 -4.88 -6.47 -15.48
N SER A 159 -5.20 -5.28 -15.97
CA SER A 159 -5.58 -5.05 -17.36
C SER A 159 -4.88 -3.80 -17.87
N GLY A 160 -4.50 -3.77 -19.14
CA GLY A 160 -4.06 -2.55 -19.81
C GLY A 160 -5.18 -1.99 -20.68
N THR A 161 -5.13 -0.69 -20.98
CA THR A 161 -6.01 -0.12 -22.00
C THR A 161 -5.53 -0.51 -23.40
N SER A 162 -6.42 -0.40 -24.40
CA SER A 162 -6.13 -0.85 -25.77
C SER A 162 -4.89 -0.15 -26.35
N GLY A 163 -3.81 -0.91 -26.56
CA GLY A 163 -2.55 -0.42 -27.11
C GLY A 163 -1.45 -0.21 -26.07
N ASN A 164 -1.77 -0.36 -24.79
CA ASN A 164 -0.84 -0.24 -23.68
C ASN A 164 -0.62 -1.64 -23.07
N GLU A 165 0.64 -1.97 -22.77
CA GLU A 165 1.01 -3.29 -22.27
C GLU A 165 1.70 -3.18 -20.90
N VAL A 166 1.31 -4.03 -19.96
CA VAL A 166 2.12 -4.32 -18.77
C VAL A 166 3.24 -5.27 -19.17
N ILE A 167 4.44 -4.72 -19.36
CA ILE A 167 5.58 -5.51 -19.81
C ILE A 167 6.34 -6.04 -18.60
N LYS A 168 6.41 -7.37 -18.43
CA LYS A 168 7.10 -8.08 -17.33
C LYS A 168 6.40 -7.94 -15.97
N LEU A 169 5.15 -8.38 -15.91
CA LEU A 169 4.46 -8.71 -14.66
C LEU A 169 4.88 -10.10 -14.18
N GLU A 170 5.28 -10.21 -12.92
CA GLU A 170 5.55 -11.48 -12.26
C GLU A 170 4.71 -11.60 -10.99
N ILE A 171 3.88 -12.65 -10.95
CA ILE A 171 3.03 -13.00 -9.81
C ILE A 171 3.48 -14.38 -9.31
N THR A 172 4.11 -14.45 -8.13
CA THR A 172 4.68 -15.70 -7.60
C THR A 172 4.49 -15.87 -6.10
N GLY A 173 4.20 -17.09 -5.66
CA GLY A 173 4.15 -17.43 -4.22
C GLY A 173 2.99 -16.80 -3.43
N ASN A 174 2.02 -16.16 -4.09
CA ASN A 174 0.82 -15.63 -3.44
C ASN A 174 -0.17 -16.76 -3.16
N THR A 175 -0.86 -16.69 -2.01
CA THR A 175 -1.80 -17.73 -1.53
C THR A 175 -3.08 -17.14 -0.99
#